data_AF-A0A8S9JT98-F1
#
_entry.id   AF-A0A8S9JT98-F1
#
_cell.length_a   1.000
_cell.length_b   1.000
_cell.length_c   1.000
_cell.angle_alpha   90.00
_cell.angle_beta   90.00
_cell.angle_gamma   90.00
#
_symmetry.space_group_name_H-M   'P 1'
#
loop_
_entity.id
_entity.type
_entity.pdbx_description
1 polymer ?
#
loop_
_entity_poly.entity_id
_entity_poly.type
_entity_poly.pdbx_seq_one_letter_code
_entity_poly.pdbx_strand_id
1 'polypeptide(L)'
;MPPPPARKEIILVLRAPSVVPVAQPKGLKRKFTKGGDEESSQQGDSSIASGLRRKLIDGMISECGSEASRLAGELLELQGRWSETEAMLTAVKDSHSVKVPKLEVAIGELERDLWKTASSLLKEKKARKAKSSEISAFLGSLECIRNRDLALATIEGGMAVVQSFQSETPPTLEAEEARLSGCKGDLAVVDGDFDLILADLKSACFLPTCSEGPEGKDLVLGEGGGDAAPGLDEATGEEGV
;
A
#
# COMPACT_ATOMS: atom_id res chain seq x y z
N MET A 1 14.46 -23.52 12.14
CA MET A 1 13.15 -24.07 11.74
C MET A 1 12.09 -23.09 12.20
N PRO A 2 11.35 -22.42 11.29
CA PRO A 2 10.24 -21.57 11.70
C PRO A 2 9.07 -22.45 12.21
N PRO A 3 8.27 -21.95 13.17
CA PRO A 3 7.11 -22.67 13.68
C PRO A 3 6.00 -22.76 12.61
N PRO A 4 5.20 -23.83 12.59
CA PRO A 4 4.12 -23.99 11.63
C PRO A 4 3.01 -22.94 11.85
N PRO A 5 2.33 -22.48 10.79
CA PRO A 5 1.27 -21.49 10.91
C PRO A 5 0.09 -22.02 11.72
N ALA A 6 -0.35 -21.25 12.72
CA ALA A 6 -1.53 -21.54 13.51
C ALA A 6 -2.78 -21.47 12.62
N ARG A 7 -3.44 -22.62 12.41
CA ARG A 7 -4.72 -22.72 11.72
C ARG A 7 -5.79 -22.09 12.60
N LYS A 8 -6.31 -20.93 12.20
CA LYS A 8 -7.49 -20.32 12.83
C LYS A 8 -8.73 -20.96 12.21
N GLU A 9 -9.31 -21.91 12.91
CA GLU A 9 -10.55 -22.57 12.54
C GLU A 9 -11.71 -21.59 12.83
N ILE A 10 -12.34 -21.07 11.78
CA ILE A 10 -13.53 -20.23 11.92
C ILE A 10 -14.72 -21.17 12.11
N ILE A 11 -15.10 -21.40 13.36
CA ILE A 11 -16.32 -22.16 13.70
C ILE A 11 -17.53 -21.29 13.37
N LEU A 12 -18.13 -21.52 12.20
CA LEU A 12 -19.45 -20.99 11.87
C LEU A 12 -20.49 -21.71 12.73
N VAL A 13 -20.90 -21.07 13.83
CA VAL A 13 -22.02 -21.53 14.66
C VAL A 13 -23.32 -21.32 13.88
N LEU A 14 -23.70 -22.31 13.08
CA LEU A 14 -25.04 -22.41 12.49
C LEU A 14 -26.04 -22.65 13.63
N ARG A 15 -26.78 -21.59 13.98
CA ARG A 15 -27.93 -21.70 14.88
C ARG A 15 -29.02 -22.52 14.18
N ALA A 16 -29.21 -23.75 14.63
CA ALA A 16 -30.31 -24.59 14.17
C ALA A 16 -31.67 -23.92 14.49
N PRO A 17 -32.66 -23.97 13.58
CA PRO A 17 -34.02 -23.54 13.88
C PRO A 17 -34.60 -24.43 14.99
N SER A 18 -35.09 -23.81 16.07
CA SER A 18 -35.73 -24.56 17.14
C SER A 18 -36.97 -25.26 16.60
N VAL A 19 -36.99 -26.59 16.68
CA VAL A 19 -38.17 -27.41 16.48
C VAL A 19 -39.19 -27.03 17.56
N VAL A 20 -40.27 -26.37 17.15
CA VAL A 20 -41.47 -26.21 17.97
C VAL A 20 -42.26 -27.52 17.84
N PRO A 21 -42.48 -28.28 18.93
CA PRO A 21 -43.41 -29.40 18.88
C PRO A 21 -44.83 -28.84 18.81
N VAL A 22 -45.40 -28.78 17.60
CA VAL A 22 -46.85 -28.57 17.44
C VAL A 22 -47.55 -29.82 17.94
N ALA A 23 -48.41 -29.59 18.93
CA ALA A 23 -49.12 -30.59 19.69
C ALA A 23 -49.92 -31.57 18.82
N GLN A 24 -49.91 -32.84 19.24
CA GLN A 24 -50.82 -33.86 18.74
C GLN A 24 -52.29 -33.40 18.85
N PRO A 25 -53.11 -33.52 17.79
CA PRO A 25 -54.54 -33.42 17.93
C PRO A 25 -55.03 -34.62 18.76
N LYS A 26 -55.35 -34.35 20.03
CA LYS A 26 -55.98 -35.30 20.95
C LYS A 26 -57.26 -35.83 20.30
N GLY A 27 -57.26 -37.13 19.99
CA GLY A 27 -58.38 -37.84 19.38
C GLY A 27 -59.65 -37.69 20.20
N LEU A 28 -60.61 -36.93 19.67
CA LEU A 28 -61.97 -36.87 20.18
C LEU A 28 -62.68 -38.18 19.79
N LYS A 29 -62.75 -39.13 20.73
CA LYS A 29 -63.54 -40.36 20.60
C LYS A 29 -65.01 -40.01 20.35
N ARG A 30 -65.43 -40.08 19.09
CA ARG A 30 -66.85 -40.11 18.72
C ARG A 30 -67.36 -41.54 18.88
N LYS A 31 -68.17 -41.74 19.90
CA LYS A 31 -68.95 -42.96 20.15
C LYS A 31 -69.98 -43.14 19.03
N PHE A 32 -69.84 -44.23 18.27
CA PHE A 32 -70.85 -44.68 17.32
C PHE A 32 -71.99 -45.35 18.10
N THR A 33 -73.14 -44.70 18.15
CA THR A 33 -74.40 -45.37 18.49
C THR A 33 -74.97 -45.98 17.22
N LYS A 34 -75.06 -47.31 17.21
CA LYS A 34 -75.75 -48.12 16.21
C LYS A 34 -77.25 -47.81 16.28
N GLY A 35 -77.73 -46.96 15.38
CA GLY A 35 -79.16 -46.77 15.12
C GLY A 35 -79.61 -47.75 14.05
N GLY A 36 -80.62 -48.55 14.36
CA GLY A 36 -81.14 -49.60 13.50
C GLY A 36 -81.94 -49.07 12.31
N ASP A 37 -82.16 -49.99 11.37
CA ASP A 37 -83.15 -49.92 10.30
C ASP A 37 -84.47 -49.32 10.78
N GLU A 38 -84.86 -48.22 10.14
CA GLU A 38 -86.27 -47.87 10.02
C GLU A 38 -86.47 -47.18 8.68
N GLU A 39 -87.03 -47.93 7.74
CA GLU A 39 -87.47 -47.44 6.45
C GLU A 39 -88.55 -46.35 6.67
N SER A 40 -88.29 -45.13 6.19
CA SER A 40 -89.36 -44.14 5.99
C SER A 40 -89.34 -43.65 4.55
N SER A 41 -90.13 -44.35 3.73
CA SER A 41 -90.69 -43.79 2.50
C SER A 41 -91.61 -42.63 2.88
N GLN A 42 -91.16 -41.40 2.68
CA GLN A 42 -92.06 -40.25 2.59
C GLN A 42 -91.56 -39.27 1.52
N GLN A 43 -92.14 -39.47 0.34
CA GLN A 43 -92.22 -38.54 -0.75
C GLN A 43 -92.97 -37.28 -0.28
N GLY A 44 -92.23 -36.17 -0.09
CA GLY A 44 -92.78 -34.90 0.37
C GLY A 44 -91.91 -33.71 -0.03
N ASP A 45 -92.27 -33.05 -1.13
CA ASP A 45 -92.18 -31.61 -1.41
C ASP A 45 -90.96 -30.81 -0.87
N SER A 46 -89.74 -31.23 -1.20
CA SER A 46 -88.53 -30.43 -0.94
C SER A 46 -88.06 -29.65 -2.18
N SER A 47 -88.87 -28.71 -2.69
CA SER A 47 -88.73 -28.24 -4.08
C SER A 47 -87.88 -26.97 -4.34
N ILE A 48 -87.35 -26.23 -3.35
CA ILE A 48 -86.59 -24.98 -3.66
C ILE A 48 -85.29 -24.81 -2.86
N ALA A 49 -85.29 -25.11 -1.55
CA ALA A 49 -84.10 -24.96 -0.70
C ALA A 49 -83.01 -26.05 -0.92
N SER A 50 -83.41 -27.22 -1.42
CA SER A 50 -82.50 -28.34 -1.74
C SER A 50 -81.69 -28.09 -3.02
N GLY A 51 -82.30 -27.43 -4.01
CA GLY A 51 -81.64 -27.08 -5.27
C GLY A 51 -80.56 -26.02 -5.11
N LEU A 52 -80.77 -25.02 -4.25
CA LEU A 52 -79.76 -23.98 -3.96
C LEU A 52 -78.54 -24.53 -3.22
N ARG A 53 -78.74 -25.43 -2.25
CA ARG A 53 -77.64 -26.09 -1.53
C ARG A 53 -76.78 -26.96 -2.46
N ARG A 54 -77.41 -27.71 -3.37
CA ARG A 54 -76.69 -28.56 -4.32
C ARG A 54 -75.83 -27.72 -5.28
N LYS A 55 -76.37 -26.61 -5.80
CA LYS A 55 -75.63 -25.65 -6.65
C LYS A 55 -74.44 -24.99 -5.95
N LEU A 56 -74.56 -24.64 -4.67
CA LEU A 56 -73.44 -24.09 -3.90
C LEU A 56 -72.31 -25.11 -3.75
N ILE A 57 -72.66 -26.36 -3.41
CA ILE A 57 -71.69 -27.45 -3.27
C ILE A 57 -71.02 -27.75 -4.62
N ASP A 58 -71.78 -27.86 -5.70
CA ASP A 58 -71.24 -28.09 -7.05
C ASP A 58 -70.32 -26.95 -7.49
N GLY A 59 -70.68 -25.70 -7.18
CA GLY A 59 -69.85 -24.52 -7.40
C GLY A 59 -68.51 -24.61 -6.67
N MET A 60 -68.54 -24.88 -5.36
CA MET A 60 -67.32 -25.04 -4.56
C MET A 60 -66.43 -26.21 -5.03
N ILE A 61 -67.04 -27.32 -5.45
CA ILE A 61 -66.30 -28.46 -6.01
C ILE A 61 -65.63 -28.08 -7.33
N SER A 62 -66.34 -27.36 -8.21
CA SER A 62 -65.78 -26.91 -9.48
C SER A 62 -64.63 -25.90 -9.30
N GLU A 63 -64.78 -24.95 -8.37
CA GLU A 63 -63.73 -23.99 -8.01
C GLU A 63 -62.50 -24.72 -7.45
N CYS A 64 -62.70 -25.63 -6.49
CA CYS A 64 -61.64 -26.47 -5.93
C CYS A 64 -60.93 -27.30 -7.02
N GLY A 65 -61.67 -27.87 -7.97
CA GLY A 65 -61.11 -28.62 -9.09
C GLY A 65 -60.29 -27.74 -10.04
N SER A 66 -60.76 -26.52 -10.30
CA SER A 66 -60.04 -25.54 -11.14
C SER A 66 -58.76 -25.05 -10.48
N GLU A 67 -58.77 -24.80 -9.18
CA GLU A 67 -57.60 -24.42 -8.42
C GLU A 67 -56.59 -25.57 -8.30
N ALA A 68 -57.06 -26.80 -8.09
CA ALA A 68 -56.21 -27.98 -8.09
C ALA A 68 -55.49 -28.15 -9.45
N SER A 69 -56.21 -27.91 -10.55
CA SER A 69 -55.63 -27.97 -11.90
C SER A 69 -54.62 -26.85 -12.15
N ARG A 70 -54.89 -25.63 -11.67
CA ARG A 70 -53.95 -24.50 -11.72
C ARG A 70 -52.66 -24.82 -10.96
N LEU A 71 -52.79 -25.29 -9.71
CA LEU A 71 -51.64 -25.66 -8.88
C LEU A 71 -50.83 -26.83 -9.47
N ALA A 72 -51.49 -27.81 -10.09
CA ALA A 72 -50.80 -28.89 -10.79
C ALA A 72 -49.95 -28.37 -11.96
N GLY A 73 -50.45 -27.38 -12.70
CA GLY A 73 -49.70 -26.68 -13.74
C GLY A 73 -48.48 -25.93 -13.18
N GLU A 74 -48.67 -25.16 -12.12
CA GLU A 74 -47.58 -24.41 -11.46
C GLU A 74 -46.48 -25.33 -10.90
N LEU A 75 -46.85 -26.48 -10.33
CA LEU A 75 -45.89 -27.48 -9.86
C LEU A 75 -45.07 -28.09 -11.01
N LEU A 76 -45.71 -28.36 -12.15
CA LEU A 76 -45.02 -28.88 -13.33
C LEU A 76 -44.04 -27.85 -13.90
N GLU A 77 -44.44 -26.57 -13.96
CA GLU A 77 -43.55 -25.48 -14.37
C GLU A 77 -42.37 -25.33 -13.41
N LEU A 78 -42.62 -25.34 -12.10
CA LEU A 78 -41.58 -25.24 -11.07
C LEU A 78 -40.60 -26.43 -11.15
N GLN A 79 -41.10 -27.63 -11.44
CA GLN A 79 -40.28 -28.81 -11.66
C GLN A 79 -39.36 -28.65 -12.88
N GLY A 80 -39.88 -28.09 -13.99
CA GLY A 80 -39.09 -27.76 -15.17
C GLY A 80 -37.97 -26.76 -14.85
N ARG A 81 -38.31 -25.66 -14.18
CA ARG A 81 -37.36 -24.62 -13.77
C ARG A 81 -36.31 -25.12 -12.77
N TRP A 82 -36.70 -26.03 -11.87
CA TRP A 82 -35.77 -26.68 -10.95
C TRP A 82 -34.74 -27.52 -11.72
N SER A 83 -35.20 -28.30 -12.70
CA SER A 83 -34.33 -29.13 -13.55
C SER A 83 -33.35 -28.27 -14.38
N GLU A 84 -33.83 -27.14 -14.91
CA GLU A 84 -32.99 -26.16 -15.61
C GLU A 84 -31.89 -25.59 -14.69
N THR A 85 -32.27 -25.19 -13.47
CA THR A 85 -31.33 -24.63 -12.49
C THR A 85 -30.28 -25.67 -12.07
N GLU A 86 -30.69 -26.93 -11.91
CA GLU A 86 -29.78 -28.04 -11.60
C GLU A 86 -28.77 -28.29 -12.73
N ALA A 87 -29.23 -28.24 -13.98
CA ALA A 87 -28.36 -28.35 -15.15
C ALA A 87 -27.36 -27.18 -15.22
N MET A 88 -27.82 -25.95 -14.97
CA MET A 88 -26.94 -24.77 -14.90
C MET A 88 -25.89 -24.90 -13.80
N LEU A 89 -26.28 -25.36 -12.61
CA LEU A 89 -25.35 -25.56 -11.50
C LEU A 89 -24.28 -26.61 -11.85
N THR A 90 -24.68 -27.68 -12.53
CA THR A 90 -23.75 -28.72 -13.00
C THR A 90 -22.77 -28.16 -14.03
N ALA A 91 -23.25 -27.38 -15.01
CA ALA A 91 -22.38 -26.73 -15.99
C ALA A 91 -21.38 -25.75 -15.35
N VAL A 92 -21.81 -24.97 -14.34
CA VAL A 92 -20.92 -24.07 -13.58
C VAL A 92 -19.87 -24.88 -12.82
N LYS A 93 -20.28 -25.94 -12.13
CA LYS A 93 -19.37 -26.83 -11.39
C LYS A 93 -18.31 -27.43 -12.31
N ASP A 94 -18.70 -27.95 -13.47
CA ASP A 94 -17.79 -28.55 -14.44
C ASP A 94 -16.84 -27.49 -15.03
N SER A 95 -17.36 -26.31 -15.37
CA SER A 95 -16.55 -25.18 -15.83
C SER A 95 -15.49 -24.79 -14.80
N HIS A 96 -15.88 -24.73 -13.52
CA HIS A 96 -14.97 -24.38 -12.42
C HIS A 96 -13.93 -25.48 -12.18
N SER A 97 -14.33 -26.75 -12.26
CA SER A 97 -13.43 -27.92 -12.12
C SER A 97 -12.31 -27.92 -13.17
N VAL A 98 -12.52 -27.31 -14.33
CA VAL A 98 -11.48 -27.17 -15.36
C VAL A 98 -10.66 -25.89 -15.18
N LYS A 99 -11.32 -24.77 -14.86
CA LYS A 99 -10.67 -23.45 -14.79
C LYS A 99 -9.74 -23.30 -13.59
N VAL A 100 -10.13 -23.83 -12.42
CA VAL A 100 -9.32 -23.67 -11.20
C VAL A 100 -7.96 -24.36 -11.31
N PRO A 101 -7.86 -25.64 -11.72
CA PRO A 101 -6.56 -26.28 -11.87
C PRO A 101 -5.65 -25.56 -12.89
N LYS A 102 -6.23 -25.03 -13.97
CA LYS A 102 -5.47 -24.27 -14.97
C LYS A 102 -4.87 -22.98 -14.37
N LEU A 103 -5.63 -22.26 -13.55
CA LEU A 103 -5.15 -21.08 -12.85
C LEU A 103 -4.10 -21.43 -11.80
N GLU A 104 -4.29 -22.53 -11.06
CA GLU A 104 -3.33 -23.00 -10.06
C GLU A 104 -1.96 -23.34 -10.67
N VAL A 105 -1.95 -24.01 -11.84
CA VAL A 105 -0.72 -24.27 -12.60
C VAL A 105 -0.05 -22.97 -13.05
N ALA A 106 -0.82 -22.02 -13.60
CA ALA A 106 -0.29 -20.74 -14.06
C ALA A 106 0.31 -19.91 -12.92
N ILE A 107 -0.31 -19.92 -11.73
CA ILE A 107 0.23 -19.28 -10.52
C ILE A 107 1.56 -19.92 -10.14
N GLY A 108 1.64 -21.25 -10.11
CA GLY A 108 2.89 -21.95 -9.77
C GLY A 108 4.03 -21.76 -10.78
N GLU A 109 3.73 -21.50 -12.05
CA GLU A 109 4.71 -21.07 -13.04
C GLU A 109 5.22 -19.66 -12.76
N LEU A 110 4.30 -18.71 -12.56
CA LEU A 110 4.63 -17.33 -12.27
C LEU A 110 5.48 -17.18 -11.00
N GLU A 111 5.14 -17.91 -9.93
CA GLU A 111 5.92 -17.92 -8.68
C GLU A 111 7.36 -18.39 -8.90
N ARG A 112 7.55 -19.46 -9.69
CA ARG A 112 8.88 -19.98 -10.01
C ARG A 112 9.70 -18.98 -10.82
N ASP A 113 9.10 -18.30 -11.78
CA ASP A 113 9.80 -17.34 -12.62
C ASP A 113 10.12 -16.04 -11.88
N LEU A 114 9.22 -15.59 -11.00
CA LEU A 114 9.49 -14.50 -10.08
C LEU A 114 10.66 -14.84 -9.15
N TRP A 115 10.69 -16.05 -8.60
CA TRP A 115 11.79 -16.52 -7.75
C TRP A 115 13.13 -16.54 -8.50
N LYS A 116 13.16 -17.06 -9.74
CA LYS A 116 14.37 -17.03 -10.59
C LYS A 116 14.85 -15.60 -10.85
N THR A 117 13.92 -14.71 -11.19
CA THR A 117 14.21 -13.30 -11.49
C THR A 117 14.78 -12.58 -10.27
N ALA A 118 14.13 -12.73 -9.11
CA ALA A 118 14.60 -12.16 -7.84
C ALA A 118 15.99 -12.70 -7.45
N SER A 119 16.24 -14.00 -7.63
CA SER A 119 17.54 -14.63 -7.37
C SER A 119 18.64 -14.08 -8.29
N SER A 120 18.35 -13.93 -9.59
CA SER A 120 19.28 -13.32 -10.56
C SER A 120 19.61 -11.87 -10.19
N LEU A 121 18.59 -11.06 -9.92
CA LEU A 121 18.73 -9.66 -9.56
C LEU A 121 19.55 -9.48 -8.27
N LEU A 122 19.37 -10.36 -7.29
CA LEU A 122 20.15 -10.33 -6.05
C LEU A 122 21.64 -10.61 -6.31
N LYS A 123 21.96 -11.59 -7.16
CA LYS A 123 23.35 -11.90 -7.54
C LYS A 123 23.98 -10.71 -8.28
N GLU A 124 23.25 -10.11 -9.22
CA GLU A 124 23.69 -8.94 -9.94
C GLU A 124 23.92 -7.73 -9.01
N LYS A 125 22.98 -7.44 -8.09
CA LYS A 125 23.11 -6.36 -7.11
C LYS A 125 24.37 -6.53 -6.25
N LYS A 126 24.68 -7.75 -5.82
CA LYS A 126 25.91 -8.04 -5.07
C LYS A 126 27.17 -7.76 -5.90
N ALA A 127 27.18 -8.18 -7.18
CA ALA A 127 28.29 -7.91 -8.08
C ALA A 127 28.48 -6.40 -8.34
N ARG A 128 27.39 -5.65 -8.57
CA ARG A 128 27.45 -4.18 -8.74
C ARG A 128 27.93 -3.48 -7.47
N LYS A 129 27.52 -3.95 -6.29
CA LYS A 129 27.99 -3.41 -5.01
C LYS A 129 29.50 -3.56 -4.86
N ALA A 130 30.05 -4.73 -5.20
CA ALA A 130 31.50 -4.96 -5.16
C ALA A 130 32.26 -3.98 -6.08
N LYS A 131 31.82 -3.85 -7.34
CA LYS A 131 32.40 -2.90 -8.30
C LYS A 131 32.32 -1.44 -7.83
N SER A 132 31.19 -1.06 -7.23
CA SER A 132 31.01 0.27 -6.66
C SER A 132 32.01 0.56 -5.53
N SER A 133 32.30 -0.43 -4.68
CA SER A 133 33.32 -0.29 -3.62
C SER A 133 34.74 -0.15 -4.20
N GLU A 134 35.07 -0.86 -5.26
CA GLU A 134 36.38 -0.71 -5.95
C GLU A 134 36.55 0.69 -6.55
N ILE A 135 35.51 1.21 -7.23
CA ILE A 135 35.52 2.57 -7.77
C ILE A 135 35.71 3.60 -6.66
N SER A 136 35.00 3.44 -5.54
CA SER A 136 35.14 4.34 -4.40
C SER A 136 36.56 4.33 -3.82
N ALA A 137 37.19 3.15 -3.70
CA ALA A 137 38.57 3.04 -3.25
C ALA A 137 39.56 3.69 -4.24
N PHE A 138 39.34 3.53 -5.54
CA PHE A 138 40.16 4.16 -6.58
C PHE A 138 40.06 5.68 -6.54
N LEU A 139 38.85 6.24 -6.37
CA LEU A 139 38.64 7.68 -6.25
C LEU A 139 39.32 8.27 -5.01
N GLY A 140 39.26 7.57 -3.87
CA GLY A 140 40.00 8.00 -2.66
C GLY A 140 41.52 8.03 -2.86
N SER A 141 42.06 7.04 -3.59
CA SER A 141 43.48 7.04 -3.96
C SER A 141 43.84 8.20 -4.90
N LEU A 142 42.99 8.49 -5.89
CA LEU A 142 43.20 9.60 -6.81
C LEU A 142 43.15 10.96 -6.10
N GLU A 143 42.25 11.12 -5.14
CA GLU A 143 42.20 12.32 -4.30
C GLU A 143 43.46 12.50 -3.46
N CYS A 144 44.01 11.40 -2.91
CA CYS A 144 45.30 11.43 -2.21
C CYS A 144 46.44 11.90 -3.12
N ILE A 145 46.50 11.39 -4.37
CA ILE A 145 47.50 11.83 -5.36
C ILE A 145 47.32 13.31 -5.68
N ARG A 146 46.09 13.76 -5.97
CA ARG A 146 45.80 15.16 -6.27
C ARG A 146 46.26 16.10 -5.14
N ASN A 147 45.95 15.73 -3.89
CA ASN A 147 46.33 16.53 -2.73
C ASN A 147 47.85 16.59 -2.56
N ARG A 148 48.55 15.49 -2.84
CA ARG A 148 50.02 15.46 -2.83
C ARG A 148 50.61 16.36 -3.93
N ASP A 149 50.10 16.27 -5.15
CA ASP A 149 50.62 17.04 -6.28
C ASP A 149 50.37 18.54 -6.08
N LEU A 150 49.22 18.91 -5.49
CA LEU A 150 48.92 20.29 -5.09
C LEU A 150 49.88 20.83 -4.00
N ALA A 151 50.21 20.01 -3.00
CA ALA A 151 51.19 20.37 -1.98
C ALA A 151 52.60 20.56 -2.58
N LEU A 152 53.01 19.68 -3.49
CA LEU A 152 54.29 19.80 -4.20
C LEU A 152 54.37 21.07 -5.04
N ALA A 153 53.30 21.39 -5.80
CA ALA A 153 53.23 22.63 -6.58
C ALA A 153 53.32 23.89 -5.69
N THR A 154 52.74 23.84 -4.48
CA THR A 154 52.81 24.94 -3.51
C THR A 154 54.25 25.14 -3.00
N ILE A 155 54.97 24.05 -2.70
CA ILE A 155 56.37 24.10 -2.26
C ILE A 155 57.28 24.60 -3.39
N GLU A 156 57.11 24.08 -4.62
CA GLU A 156 57.90 24.50 -5.79
C GLU A 156 57.70 25.99 -6.10
N GLY A 157 56.45 26.48 -6.09
CA GLY A 157 56.15 27.90 -6.24
C GLY A 157 56.79 28.76 -5.14
N GLY A 158 56.76 28.29 -3.88
CA GLY A 158 57.43 28.97 -2.77
C GLY A 158 58.96 28.99 -2.89
N MET A 159 59.58 27.89 -3.36
CA MET A 159 61.02 27.80 -3.58
C MET A 159 61.50 28.72 -4.70
N ALA A 160 60.75 28.86 -5.80
CA ALA A 160 61.10 29.80 -6.87
C ALA A 160 61.19 31.25 -6.35
N VAL A 161 60.30 31.64 -5.44
CA VAL A 161 60.33 32.95 -4.77
C VAL A 161 61.58 33.08 -3.89
N VAL A 162 61.91 32.09 -3.07
CA VAL A 162 63.14 32.10 -2.24
C VAL A 162 64.41 32.20 -3.09
N GLN A 163 64.44 31.53 -4.24
CA GLN A 163 65.58 31.57 -5.15
C GLN A 163 65.75 32.95 -5.80
N SER A 164 64.65 33.64 -6.10
CA SER A 164 64.70 35.03 -6.58
C SER A 164 65.37 35.96 -5.57
N PHE A 165 65.09 35.79 -4.27
CA PHE A 165 65.73 36.56 -3.18
C PHE A 165 67.23 36.24 -2.99
N GLN A 166 67.69 35.05 -3.37
CA GLN A 166 69.13 34.70 -3.30
C GLN A 166 69.94 35.19 -4.50
N SER A 167 69.29 35.41 -5.65
CA SER A 167 69.94 35.90 -6.87
C SER A 167 70.15 37.41 -6.88
N GLU A 168 69.46 38.13 -6.00
CA GLU A 168 69.68 39.55 -5.77
C GLU A 168 70.87 39.70 -4.81
N THR A 169 71.98 40.26 -5.31
CA THR A 169 73.20 40.51 -4.53
C THR A 169 72.82 41.10 -3.17
N PRO A 170 73.14 40.47 -2.03
CA PRO A 170 72.69 40.96 -0.74
C PRO A 170 73.14 42.42 -0.59
N PRO A 171 72.22 43.38 -0.39
CA PRO A 171 72.61 44.75 -0.14
C PRO A 171 73.54 44.71 1.07
N THR A 172 74.69 45.37 0.95
CA THR A 172 75.65 45.45 2.04
C THR A 172 74.93 45.97 3.29
N LEU A 173 75.30 45.46 4.46
CA LEU A 173 74.66 45.80 5.73
C LEU A 173 74.55 47.33 5.92
N GLU A 174 75.54 48.09 5.45
CA GLU A 174 75.50 49.57 5.40
C GLU A 174 74.40 50.16 4.48
N ALA A 175 74.16 49.58 3.30
CA ALA A 175 73.14 50.07 2.37
C ALA A 175 71.73 49.80 2.90
N GLU A 176 71.55 48.70 3.63
CA GLU A 176 70.30 48.35 4.30
C GLU A 176 70.09 49.21 5.55
N GLU A 177 71.14 49.42 6.35
CA GLU A 177 71.14 50.35 7.49
C GLU A 177 70.85 51.79 7.04
N ALA A 178 71.38 52.25 5.91
CA ALA A 178 71.06 53.57 5.36
C ALA A 178 69.60 53.71 4.91
N ARG A 179 69.00 52.63 4.36
CA ARG A 179 67.58 52.61 3.97
C ARG A 179 66.66 52.62 5.19
N LEU A 180 66.94 51.78 6.20
CA LEU A 180 66.15 51.73 7.43
C LEU A 180 66.36 52.97 8.32
N SER A 181 67.56 53.53 8.34
CA SER A 181 67.86 54.83 8.97
C SER A 181 67.06 55.96 8.34
N GLY A 182 66.87 55.94 7.00
CA GLY A 182 65.97 56.88 6.31
C GLY A 182 64.51 56.79 6.79
N CYS A 183 64.01 55.58 7.07
CA CYS A 183 62.66 55.36 7.58
C CYS A 183 62.50 55.60 9.10
N LYS A 184 63.61 55.66 9.84
CA LYS A 184 63.62 55.90 11.29
C LYS A 184 63.19 57.32 11.67
N GLY A 185 63.31 58.27 10.75
CA GLY A 185 62.78 59.63 10.92
C GLY A 185 61.24 59.71 10.90
N ASP A 186 60.59 58.82 10.14
CA ASP A 186 59.12 58.88 9.93
C ASP A 186 58.32 58.17 11.03
N LEU A 187 58.92 57.25 11.79
CA LEU A 187 58.26 56.61 12.94
C LEU A 187 58.29 57.46 14.22
N ALA A 188 59.12 58.51 14.28
CA ALA A 188 59.27 59.35 15.46
C ALA A 188 58.10 60.34 15.68
N VAL A 189 57.11 60.39 14.77
CA VAL A 189 55.97 61.33 14.84
C VAL A 189 54.66 60.68 15.26
N VAL A 190 54.57 59.34 15.32
CA VAL A 190 53.35 58.69 15.80
C VAL A 190 53.46 58.49 17.31
N ASP A 191 53.23 59.58 18.06
CA ASP A 191 52.73 59.54 19.44
C ASP A 191 51.27 59.07 19.42
N GLY A 192 51.06 57.91 18.81
CA GLY A 192 49.76 57.32 18.58
C GLY A 192 49.52 56.27 19.65
N ASP A 193 48.49 56.50 20.44
CA ASP A 193 47.96 55.54 21.40
C ASP A 193 47.89 54.15 20.76
N PHE A 194 48.64 53.22 21.33
CA PHE A 194 48.77 51.85 20.83
C PHE A 194 47.39 51.17 20.75
N ASP A 195 46.43 51.60 21.58
CA ASP A 195 45.06 51.12 21.57
C ASP A 195 44.28 51.54 20.31
N LEU A 196 44.60 52.69 19.71
CA LEU A 196 43.97 53.17 18.49
C LEU A 196 44.46 52.39 17.25
N ILE A 197 45.75 52.03 17.23
CA ILE A 197 46.32 51.17 16.19
C ILE A 197 45.78 49.75 16.31
N LEU A 198 45.61 49.24 17.54
CA LEU A 198 44.99 47.95 17.80
C LEU A 198 43.51 47.92 17.39
N ALA A 199 42.77 49.02 17.62
CA ALA A 199 41.38 49.16 17.19
C ALA A 199 41.26 49.20 15.65
N ASP A 200 42.13 49.94 14.98
CA ASP A 200 42.12 50.06 13.52
C ASP A 200 42.52 48.74 12.84
N LEU A 201 43.47 47.99 13.41
CA LEU A 201 43.82 46.65 12.96
C LEU A 201 42.69 45.63 13.21
N LYS A 202 41.98 45.72 14.34
CA LYS A 202 40.77 44.91 14.59
C LYS A 202 39.66 45.21 13.59
N SER A 203 39.52 46.47 13.17
CA SER A 203 38.60 46.92 12.13
C SER A 203 39.01 46.42 10.74
N ALA A 204 40.30 46.45 10.41
CA ALA A 204 40.80 45.94 9.12
C ALA A 204 40.77 44.40 9.03
N CYS A 205 40.76 43.69 10.17
CA CYS A 205 40.65 42.24 10.25
C CYS A 205 39.20 41.70 10.25
N PHE A 206 38.21 42.44 9.75
CA PHE A 206 36.99 41.81 9.26
C PHE A 206 37.33 40.97 8.01
N LEU A 207 37.91 39.79 8.23
CA LEU A 207 37.90 38.71 7.26
C LEU A 207 36.43 38.44 6.86
N PRO A 208 36.15 38.11 5.59
CA PRO A 208 34.84 37.62 5.22
C PRO A 208 34.52 36.45 6.16
N THR A 209 33.41 36.58 6.88
CA THR A 209 32.89 35.60 7.81
C THR A 209 33.08 34.19 7.23
N CYS A 210 33.98 33.41 7.81
CA CYS A 210 33.86 31.96 7.75
C CYS A 210 32.49 31.65 8.39
N SER A 211 31.52 31.35 7.53
CA SER A 211 30.19 30.90 7.88
C SER A 211 30.28 29.86 9.00
N GLU A 212 29.88 30.29 10.20
CA GLU A 212 29.44 29.42 11.27
C GLU A 212 28.31 28.56 10.71
N GLY A 213 28.63 27.31 10.34
CA GLY A 213 27.60 26.31 10.07
C GLY A 213 26.77 26.14 11.34
N PRO A 214 25.44 25.99 11.21
CA PRO A 214 24.56 26.14 12.36
C PRO A 214 24.89 25.09 13.41
N GLU A 215 25.24 25.58 14.60
CA GLU A 215 25.07 24.91 15.88
C GLU A 215 23.84 24.00 15.85
N GLY A 216 24.07 22.72 16.13
CA GLY A 216 23.04 21.77 16.47
C GLY A 216 22.21 22.31 17.63
N LYS A 217 21.09 22.93 17.30
CA LYS A 217 19.95 23.09 18.19
C LYS A 217 19.15 21.80 18.03
N ASP A 218 18.94 21.08 19.13
CA ASP A 218 17.91 20.06 19.22
C ASP A 218 16.58 20.68 18.78
N LEU A 219 16.07 20.23 17.63
CA LEU A 219 14.71 20.48 17.20
C LEU A 219 13.82 19.48 17.94
N VAL A 220 13.44 19.82 19.18
CA VAL A 220 12.13 19.41 19.67
C VAL A 220 11.11 20.24 18.88
N LEU A 221 10.80 19.77 17.68
CA LEU A 221 9.72 20.31 16.85
C LEU A 221 8.56 19.33 16.96
N GLY A 222 7.52 19.80 17.65
CA GLY A 222 6.33 19.03 17.98
C GLY A 222 5.62 18.47 16.75
N GLU A 223 5.02 17.31 16.97
CA GLU A 223 4.01 16.72 16.10
C GLU A 223 2.89 17.71 15.78
N GLY A 224 2.81 18.07 14.50
CA GLY A 224 1.63 18.56 13.80
C GLY A 224 1.95 18.33 12.33
N GLY A 225 1.29 17.46 11.58
CA GLY A 225 -0.14 17.22 11.49
C GLY A 225 -0.56 17.66 10.10
N GLY A 226 -1.02 16.73 9.26
CA GLY A 226 -1.78 17.04 8.04
C GLY A 226 -1.04 16.90 6.71
N ASP A 227 -1.07 15.68 6.16
CA ASP A 227 -1.71 15.34 4.88
C ASP A 227 -1.78 16.43 3.78
N ALA A 228 -1.00 16.26 2.71
CA ALA A 228 -1.37 16.71 1.36
C ALA A 228 -0.52 16.01 0.29
N ALA A 229 -1.19 15.17 -0.50
CA ALA A 229 -0.65 14.46 -1.66
C ALA A 229 -0.27 15.41 -2.81
N PRO A 230 0.73 15.08 -3.65
CA PRO A 230 0.94 15.77 -4.93
C PRO A 230 -0.04 15.22 -5.98
N GLY A 231 -1.00 16.05 -6.37
CA GLY A 231 -1.86 15.80 -7.53
C GLY A 231 -1.04 15.85 -8.83
N LEU A 232 -1.01 14.71 -9.52
CA LEU A 232 -0.45 14.52 -10.84
C LEU A 232 -1.63 14.65 -11.80
N ASP A 233 -1.73 15.76 -12.55
CA ASP A 233 -2.73 15.90 -13.60
C ASP A 233 -2.08 15.73 -14.97
N GLU A 234 -2.78 14.94 -15.78
CA GLU A 234 -2.32 14.21 -16.94
C GLU A 234 -2.57 15.03 -18.21
N ALA A 235 -1.54 15.15 -19.04
CA ALA A 235 -1.62 15.82 -20.33
C ALA A 235 -2.51 15.01 -21.29
N THR A 236 -3.68 15.54 -21.62
CA THR A 236 -4.51 15.03 -22.72
C THR A 236 -4.21 15.85 -23.98
N GLY A 237 -3.47 15.26 -24.92
CA GLY A 237 -3.35 15.77 -26.28
C GLY A 237 -4.51 15.24 -27.12
N GLU A 238 -5.37 16.14 -27.58
CA GLU A 238 -6.31 15.83 -28.67
C GLU A 238 -5.58 15.85 -30.00
N GLU A 239 -5.76 14.75 -30.75
CA GLU A 239 -5.30 14.57 -32.11
C GLU A 239 -6.28 15.24 -33.08
N GLY A 240 -5.74 16.00 -34.03
CA GLY A 240 -6.49 16.78 -35.00
C GLY A 240 -7.13 15.93 -36.11
N VAL A 241 -8.16 16.55 -36.69
CA VAL A 241 -8.96 16.17 -37.87
C VAL A 241 -8.11 15.95 -39.13
#